data_AF-A0A9N8ZUK4-F1
#
_entry.id   AF-A0A9N8ZUK4-F1
#
_cell.length_a   1.000
_cell.length_b   1.000
_cell.length_c   1.000
_cell.angle_alpha   90.00
_cell.angle_beta   90.00
_cell.angle_gamma   90.00
#
_symmetry.space_group_name_H-M   'P 1'
#
loop_
_entity.id
_entity.type
_entity.pdbx_description
1 polymer ?
#
loop_
_entity_poly.entity_id
_entity_poly.type
_entity_poly.pdbx_seq_one_letter_code
_entity_poly.pdbx_strand_id
1 'polypeptide(L)' 'MPVNPNQLSVGKDIRFRINDQIHGGKIQKIDGKNITVFDNTDKKDVIIDLNDIIEVK' A
#
# COMPACT_ATOMS: atom_id res chain seq x y z
N MET A 1 -4.36 9.31 -9.57
CA MET A 1 -3.74 10.46 -8.86
C MET A 1 -2.78 9.87 -7.85
N PRO A 2 -1.56 10.40 -7.69
CA PRO A 2 -0.63 9.87 -6.68
C PRO A 2 -1.26 10.01 -5.30
N VAL A 3 -1.14 8.96 -4.49
CA VAL A 3 -1.74 8.91 -3.17
C VAL A 3 -0.91 9.76 -2.23
N ASN A 4 -1.57 10.68 -1.52
CA ASN A 4 -0.88 11.52 -0.56
C ASN A 4 -0.54 10.67 0.70
N PRO A 5 0.74 10.55 1.11
CA PRO A 5 1.13 9.78 2.29
C PRO A 5 0.38 10.21 3.56
N ASN A 6 0.04 11.50 3.66
CA ASN A 6 -0.68 12.05 4.80
C ASN A 6 -2.13 11.57 4.92
N GLN A 7 -2.67 10.87 3.91
CA GLN A 7 -3.99 10.23 3.93
C GLN A 7 -3.93 8.75 4.31
N LEU A 8 -2.72 8.22 4.50
CA LEU A 8 -2.45 6.85 4.90
C LEU A 8 -2.12 6.81 6.39
N SER A 9 -2.67 5.81 7.08
CA SER A 9 -2.40 5.57 8.49
C SER A 9 -1.96 4.13 8.67
N VAL A 10 -0.95 3.92 9.53
CA VAL A 10 -0.55 2.57 9.94
C VAL A 10 -1.76 1.86 10.54
N GLY A 11 -1.95 0.61 10.14
CA GLY A 11 -3.07 -0.21 10.55
C GLY A 11 -4.35 -0.05 9.71
N LYS A 12 -4.36 0.85 8.72
CA LYS A 12 -5.44 0.92 7.72
C LYS A 12 -5.30 -0.22 6.71
N ASP A 13 -6.42 -0.81 6.31
CA ASP A 13 -6.48 -1.68 5.15
C ASP A 13 -6.42 -0.83 3.88
N ILE A 14 -5.54 -1.20 2.97
CA ILE A 14 -5.46 -0.58 1.66
C ILE A 14 -5.49 -1.63 0.56
N ARG A 15 -5.92 -1.18 -0.61
CA ARG A 15 -5.82 -1.93 -1.85
C ARG A 15 -4.81 -1.22 -2.73
N PHE A 16 -3.94 -1.98 -3.35
CA PHE A 16 -2.90 -1.46 -4.23
C PHE A 16 -2.78 -2.38 -5.43
N ARG A 17 -2.27 -1.86 -6.54
CA ARG A 17 -2.12 -2.65 -7.77
C ARG A 17 -0.64 -2.81 -8.09
N ILE A 18 -0.18 -4.05 -8.26
CA ILE A 18 1.19 -4.37 -8.66
C ILE A 18 1.10 -5.39 -9.80
N ASN A 19 1.88 -5.18 -10.88
CA ASN A 19 1.99 -6.12 -12.00
C ASN A 19 0.62 -6.63 -12.49
N ASP A 20 -0.28 -5.69 -12.78
CA ASP A 20 -1.66 -5.91 -13.22
C ASP A 20 -2.65 -6.55 -12.22
N GLN A 21 -2.21 -6.99 -11.05
CA GLN A 21 -3.07 -7.58 -10.01
C GLN A 21 -3.40 -6.60 -8.89
N ILE A 22 -4.63 -6.69 -8.34
CA ILE A 22 -5.05 -5.92 -7.18
C ILE A 22 -4.76 -6.75 -5.94
N HIS A 23 -3.93 -6.20 -5.06
CA HIS A 23 -3.54 -6.75 -3.79
C HIS A 23 -4.25 -5.99 -2.66
N GLY A 24 -4.56 -6.70 -1.58
CA GLY A 24 -5.19 -6.14 -0.39
C GLY A 24 -4.33 -6.44 0.82
N GLY A 25 -4.04 -5.43 1.61
CA GLY A 25 -3.15 -5.59 2.75
C GLY A 25 -3.24 -4.47 3.77
N LYS A 26 -2.62 -4.71 4.91
CA LYS A 26 -2.61 -3.77 6.04
C LYS A 26 -1.30 -3.00 6.07
N ILE A 27 -1.39 -1.67 6.14
CA ILE A 27 -0.19 -0.83 6.25
C ILE A 27 0.50 -1.14 7.58
N GLN A 28 1.74 -1.62 7.50
CA GLN A 28 2.61 -1.86 8.65
C GLN A 28 3.48 -0.65 8.94
N LYS A 29 3.99 0.01 7.88
CA LYS A 29 4.89 1.15 8.00
C LYS A 29 4.69 2.13 6.85
N ILE A 30 4.89 3.42 7.13
CA ILE A 30 4.93 4.50 6.14
C ILE A 30 6.27 5.20 6.29
N ASP A 31 7.04 5.28 5.22
CA ASP A 31 8.38 5.83 5.18
C ASP A 31 8.49 6.85 4.04
N GLY A 32 7.97 8.05 4.29
CA GLY A 32 7.97 9.17 3.35
C GLY A 32 7.27 8.87 2.02
N LYS A 33 8.02 8.28 1.08
CA LYS A 33 7.57 7.91 -0.28
C LYS A 33 7.21 6.43 -0.42
N ASN A 34 7.57 5.58 0.53
CA ASN A 34 7.30 4.15 0.49
C ASN A 34 6.34 3.75 1.61
N ILE A 35 5.57 2.71 1.38
CA ILE A 35 4.79 2.03 2.42
C ILE A 35 5.14 0.55 2.45
N THR A 36 5.23 0.01 3.65
CA THR A 36 5.31 -1.43 3.88
C THR A 36 3.92 -1.92 4.22
N VAL A 37 3.44 -2.87 3.45
CA VAL A 37 2.09 -3.40 3.56
C VAL A 37 2.19 -4.91 3.67
N PHE A 38 1.50 -5.47 4.65
CA PHE A 38 1.37 -6.92 4.76
C PHE A 38 0.30 -7.39 3.80
N ASP A 39 0.73 -8.05 2.73
CA ASP A 39 -0.12 -8.63 1.71
C ASP A 39 -0.79 -9.91 2.27
N ASN A 40 -2.12 -9.93 2.33
CA ASN A 40 -2.85 -11.10 2.83
C ASN A 40 -3.00 -12.23 1.81
N THR A 41 -2.86 -11.93 0.51
CA THR A 41 -2.91 -12.91 -0.59
C THR A 41 -1.64 -13.74 -0.60
N ASP A 42 -0.49 -13.08 -0.60
CA ASP A 42 0.84 -13.69 -0.64
C ASP A 42 1.39 -14.00 0.76
N LYS A 43 0.74 -13.50 1.83
CA LYS A 43 1.18 -13.58 3.23
C LYS A 43 2.63 -13.13 3.43
N LYS A 44 2.98 -11.97 2.85
CA LYS A 44 4.32 -11.39 2.90
C LYS A 44 4.28 -9.87 3.00
N ASP A 45 5.33 -9.28 3.55
CA ASP A 45 5.51 -7.84 3.51
C ASP A 45 5.94 -7.39 2.10
N VAL A 46 5.24 -6.39 1.59
CA VAL A 46 5.48 -5.78 0.28
C VAL A 46 5.78 -4.31 0.50
N ILE A 47 6.86 -3.84 -0.12
CA ILE A 47 7.23 -2.42 -0.13
C ILE A 47 6.70 -1.82 -1.43
N ILE A 48 5.92 -0.76 -1.31
CA ILE A 48 5.22 -0.11 -2.43
C ILE A 48 5.59 1.37 -2.42
N ASP A 49 5.98 1.90 -3.57
CA ASP A 49 6.15 3.34 -3.73
C ASP A 49 4.77 4.01 -3.85
N LEU A 50 4.58 5.12 -3.15
CA LEU A 50 3.31 5.84 -3.11
C LEU A 50 2.88 6.39 -4.48
N ASN A 51 3.80 6.56 -5.42
CA ASN A 51 3.49 6.96 -6.79
C ASN A 51 2.85 5.82 -7.59
N ASP A 52 3.11 4.56 -7.23
CA ASP A 52 2.51 3.38 -7.85
C ASP A 52 1.10 3.08 -7.32
N ILE A 53 0.68 3.71 -6.22
CA ILE A 53 -0.66 3.49 -5.67
C ILE A 53 -1.68 4.28 -6.49
N ILE A 54 -2.59 3.55 -7.11
CA ILE A 54 -3.54 4.11 -8.08
C ILE A 54 -4.86 4.52 -7.42
N GLU A 55 -5.21 3.92 -6.26
CA GLU A 55 -6.44 4.19 -5.52
C GLU A 55 -6.27 3.83 -4.03
N VAL A 56 -6.76 4.69 -3.12
CA VAL A 56 -6.96 4.35 -1.69
C VAL A 56 -8.44 4.50 -1.40
N LYS A 57 -9.07 3.44 -0.92
CA LYS A 57 -10.46 3.44 -0.50
C LYS A 57 -10.56 3.14 0.99
#